data_AF-A0A8T5QBM7-F1
#
_entry.id   AF-A0A8T5QBM7-F1
#
_cell.length_a   1.000
_cell.length_b   1.000
_cell.length_c   1.000
_cell.angle_alpha   90.00
_cell.angle_beta   90.00
_cell.angle_gamma   90.00
#
_symmetry.space_group_name_H-M   'P 1'
#
loop_
_entity.id
_entity.type
_entity.pdbx_description
1 polymer ?
#
loop_
_entity_poly.entity_id
_entity_poly.type
_entity_poly.pdbx_seq_one_letter_code
_entity_poly.pdbx_strand_id
1 'polypeptide(L)'
;MIRNKKADVGTLALLIIVLASSSVLGGFVYKWASEAKEESKIEACRLSILRAAQEKRVGIPGVKKPGVALSKLDCPRGELGDIIIRKKDVVEDDKINQDKTHRMIAEGMRECWRMAGEGTLDPFSYWSDDTYEGQSLCLQCKEIIFDDDLTEWMAKKQKKIVKDELGIDLKDFGNTEEDIKRLEQEVQRVSSTLSLQKKKDFEEKYLNYVITSPIHYMQTTNMPGTRKTYWEYLYNEEAAKLSVEDLEKLKKTQLLPNSIILVRLYRTEVKDPWWWATIKWVGGALLVVGVIVLAIVLLPASIAAVAVAIIAKVGGFLAVVLKAWVVASLILGLGTVAVYEAGVHTYSNCPDCNGIGGVVLIHPDIMPLGSETKVCLKERCESEDDFTDVKICNLLVN
;
A
#
# COMPACT_ATOMS: atom_id res chain seq x y z
N MET A 1 -15.95 69.69 31.41
CA MET A 1 -17.29 69.07 31.36
C MET A 1 -17.27 67.94 30.32
N ILE A 2 -16.96 66.71 30.74
CA ILE A 2 -16.94 65.54 29.85
C ILE A 2 -18.36 64.98 29.83
N ARG A 3 -19.11 65.23 28.75
CA ARG A 3 -20.46 64.67 28.58
C ARG A 3 -20.32 63.18 28.28
N ASN A 4 -20.70 62.33 29.23
CA ASN A 4 -20.89 60.90 29.03
C ASN A 4 -22.00 60.68 27.98
N LYS A 5 -21.61 60.50 26.71
CA LYS A 5 -22.51 59.99 25.68
C LYS A 5 -22.79 58.54 26.03
N LYS A 6 -24.04 58.23 26.38
CA LYS A 6 -24.51 56.85 26.51
C LYS A 6 -24.28 56.19 25.15
N ALA A 7 -23.47 55.13 25.12
CA ALA A 7 -23.25 54.36 23.91
C ALA A 7 -24.60 53.85 23.42
N ASP A 8 -24.94 54.17 22.18
CA ASP A 8 -26.15 53.70 21.53
C ASP A 8 -26.09 52.17 21.46
N VAL A 9 -27.13 51.50 21.94
CA VAL A 9 -27.25 50.04 21.95
C VAL A 9 -27.08 49.48 20.54
N GLY A 10 -27.49 50.24 19.52
CA GLY A 10 -27.27 49.88 18.11
C GLY A 10 -25.79 49.80 17.73
N THR A 11 -24.94 50.67 18.28
CA THR A 11 -23.49 50.64 18.02
C THR A 11 -22.83 49.42 18.67
N LEU A 12 -23.27 49.03 19.87
CA LEU A 12 -22.76 47.84 20.56
C LEU A 12 -23.13 46.55 19.80
N ALA A 13 -24.37 46.44 19.33
CA ALA A 13 -24.83 45.29 18.55
C ALA A 13 -24.04 45.14 17.24
N LEU A 14 -23.81 46.24 16.52
CA LEU A 14 -23.00 46.23 15.29
C LEU A 14 -21.56 45.79 15.55
N LEU A 15 -20.96 46.24 16.64
CA LEU A 15 -19.60 45.86 17.02
C LEU A 15 -19.49 44.36 17.34
N ILE A 16 -20.49 43.79 18.03
CA ILE A 16 -20.57 42.34 18.29
C ILE A 16 -20.67 41.55 16.98
N ILE A 17 -21.49 42.00 16.02
CA ILE A 17 -21.65 41.34 14.72
C ILE A 17 -20.34 41.39 13.92
N VAL A 18 -19.62 42.51 13.95
CA VAL A 18 -18.31 42.64 13.27
C VAL A 18 -17.27 41.72 13.91
N LEU A 19 -17.21 41.64 15.24
CA LEU A 19 -16.29 40.74 15.93
C LEU A 19 -16.63 39.25 15.68
N ALA A 20 -17.92 38.89 15.69
CA ALA A 20 -18.36 37.53 15.40
C ALA A 20 -18.04 37.12 13.96
N SER A 21 -18.35 37.99 12.99
CA SER A 21 -18.06 37.72 11.57
C SER A 21 -16.55 37.67 11.29
N SER A 22 -15.75 38.55 11.89
CA SER A 22 -14.28 38.50 11.79
C SER A 22 -13.71 37.21 12.39
N SER A 23 -14.27 36.70 13.49
CA SER A 23 -13.83 35.43 14.09
C SER A 23 -14.12 34.23 13.18
N VAL A 24 -15.30 34.19 12.56
CA VAL A 24 -15.69 33.14 11.61
C VAL A 24 -14.80 33.18 10.36
N LEU A 25 -14.61 34.37 9.78
CA LEU A 25 -13.73 34.55 8.62
C LEU A 25 -12.28 34.19 8.93
N GLY A 26 -11.77 34.57 10.11
CA GLY A 26 -10.44 34.20 10.57
C GLY A 26 -10.23 32.69 10.65
N GLY A 27 -11.22 31.96 11.20
CA GLY A 27 -11.19 30.49 11.22
C GLY A 27 -11.18 29.86 9.83
N PHE A 28 -11.95 30.42 8.89
CA PHE A 28 -11.99 29.96 7.50
C PHE A 28 -10.65 30.21 6.78
N VAL A 29 -10.07 31.41 6.90
CA VAL A 29 -8.77 31.75 6.30
C VAL A 29 -7.66 30.89 6.88
N TYR A 30 -7.65 30.64 8.19
CA TYR A 30 -6.68 29.77 8.83
C TYR A 30 -6.76 28.33 8.31
N LYS A 31 -7.97 27.76 8.22
CA LYS A 31 -8.20 26.42 7.68
C LYS A 31 -7.71 26.33 6.22
N TRP A 32 -8.11 27.28 5.39
CA TRP A 32 -7.72 27.33 3.98
C TRP A 32 -6.20 27.48 3.80
N ALA A 33 -5.55 28.33 4.61
CA ALA A 33 -4.10 28.48 4.59
C ALA A 33 -3.34 27.22 5.05
N SER A 34 -3.90 26.46 6.01
CA SER A 34 -3.30 25.19 6.44
C SER A 34 -3.39 24.11 5.37
N GLU A 35 -4.54 23.98 4.69
CA GLU A 35 -4.75 23.03 3.58
C GLU A 35 -3.85 23.40 2.38
N ALA A 36 -3.76 24.69 2.04
CA ALA A 36 -2.89 25.18 0.96
C ALA A 36 -1.40 24.89 1.22
N LYS A 37 -0.96 24.90 2.48
CA LYS A 37 0.43 24.58 2.84
C LYS A 37 0.74 23.11 2.59
N GLU A 38 -0.18 22.20 2.86
CA GLU A 38 0.02 20.76 2.62
C GLU A 38 0.02 20.43 1.12
N GLU A 39 -0.92 20.99 0.36
CA GLU A 39 -0.91 20.89 -1.11
C GLU A 39 0.39 21.47 -1.70
N SER A 40 0.93 22.55 -1.12
CA SER A 40 2.19 23.13 -1.58
C SER A 40 3.39 22.18 -1.42
N LYS A 41 3.42 21.32 -0.39
CA LYS A 41 4.50 20.35 -0.20
C LYS A 41 4.41 19.21 -1.22
N ILE A 42 3.22 18.67 -1.42
CA ILE A 42 2.96 17.62 -2.42
C ILE A 42 3.31 18.14 -3.82
N GLU A 43 2.87 19.37 -4.14
CA GLU A 43 3.16 19.97 -5.44
C GLU A 43 4.64 20.35 -5.58
N ALA A 44 5.31 20.81 -4.52
CA ALA A 44 6.75 21.06 -4.55
C ALA A 44 7.54 19.76 -4.80
N CYS A 45 7.18 18.66 -4.13
CA CYS A 45 7.78 17.35 -4.38
C CYS A 45 7.51 16.90 -5.83
N ARG A 46 6.26 16.97 -6.30
CA ARG A 46 5.89 16.66 -7.68
C ARG A 46 6.67 17.51 -8.68
N LEU A 47 6.77 18.82 -8.47
CA LEU A 47 7.53 19.75 -9.32
C LEU A 47 9.04 19.46 -9.27
N SER A 48 9.57 19.04 -8.12
CA SER A 48 10.96 18.60 -7.98
C SER A 48 11.22 17.35 -8.82
N ILE A 49 10.33 16.35 -8.76
CA ILE A 49 10.39 15.13 -9.59
C ILE A 49 10.24 15.48 -11.07
N LEU A 50 9.25 16.32 -11.44
CA LEU A 50 9.03 16.78 -12.82
C LEU A 50 10.23 17.55 -13.37
N ARG A 51 10.81 18.47 -12.59
CA ARG A 51 11.98 19.25 -12.96
C ARG A 51 13.20 18.36 -13.12
N ALA A 52 13.40 17.43 -12.19
CA ALA A 52 14.46 16.42 -12.28
C ALA A 52 14.31 15.54 -13.53
N ALA A 53 13.09 15.29 -14.02
CA ALA A 53 12.84 14.59 -15.27
C ALA A 53 12.99 15.48 -16.52
N GLN A 54 12.60 16.76 -16.45
CA GLN A 54 12.63 17.70 -17.59
C GLN A 54 14.03 18.26 -17.88
N GLU A 55 14.82 18.61 -16.86
CA GLU A 55 16.20 19.11 -17.05
C GLU A 55 17.07 18.12 -17.84
N LYS A 56 16.65 16.85 -17.88
CA LYS A 56 17.27 15.76 -18.63
C LYS A 56 16.88 15.75 -20.11
N ARG A 57 15.62 16.08 -20.46
CA ARG A 57 15.15 16.12 -21.86
C ARG A 57 15.84 17.22 -22.68
N VAL A 58 16.26 18.31 -22.04
CA VAL A 58 16.92 19.45 -22.71
C VAL A 58 18.43 19.22 -22.85
N GLY A 59 18.88 17.95 -22.85
CA GLY A 59 20.28 17.57 -22.98
C GLY A 59 20.98 18.37 -24.07
N ILE A 60 21.86 19.27 -23.65
CA ILE A 60 22.75 19.99 -24.57
C ILE A 60 23.64 18.93 -25.20
N PRO A 61 23.63 18.75 -26.54
CA PRO A 61 24.44 17.72 -27.19
C PRO A 61 25.91 17.90 -26.79
N GLY A 62 26.51 16.85 -26.23
CA GLY A 62 27.91 16.82 -25.81
C GLY A 62 28.16 17.04 -24.30
N VAL A 63 27.13 17.34 -23.49
CA VAL A 63 27.30 17.42 -22.03
C VAL A 63 26.65 16.22 -21.36
N LYS A 64 27.44 15.20 -21.03
CA LYS A 64 27.06 14.10 -20.14
C LYS A 64 26.94 14.63 -18.70
N LYS A 65 25.92 15.45 -18.41
CA LYS A 65 25.73 15.92 -17.04
C LYS A 65 25.24 14.76 -16.17
N PRO A 66 25.83 14.55 -14.99
CA PRO A 66 25.40 13.52 -14.04
C PRO A 66 23.94 13.73 -13.64
N GLY A 67 23.23 12.65 -13.38
CA GLY A 67 21.80 12.68 -13.09
C GLY A 67 21.52 13.60 -11.91
N VAL A 68 20.39 14.30 -11.93
CA VAL A 68 19.87 14.95 -10.73
C VAL A 68 19.83 13.89 -9.64
N ALA A 69 20.64 14.10 -8.62
CA ALA A 69 20.77 13.11 -7.59
C ALA A 69 19.41 12.96 -6.90
N LEU A 70 18.90 11.74 -6.74
CA LEU A 70 17.63 11.48 -6.03
C LEU A 70 17.65 12.08 -4.61
N SER A 71 18.85 12.27 -4.03
CA SER A 71 19.11 12.97 -2.77
C SER A 71 18.81 14.48 -2.79
N LYS A 72 18.58 15.09 -3.96
CA LYS A 72 18.15 16.50 -4.11
C LYS A 72 16.66 16.66 -4.40
N LEU A 73 15.89 15.58 -4.43
CA LEU A 73 14.44 15.72 -4.51
C LEU A 73 13.97 16.35 -3.20
N ASP A 74 13.29 17.49 -3.30
CA ASP A 74 12.61 18.18 -2.19
C ASP A 74 11.32 17.40 -1.82
N CYS A 75 11.45 16.08 -1.71
CA CYS A 75 10.43 15.16 -1.29
C CYS A 75 10.84 14.68 0.11
N PRO A 76 10.40 15.36 1.17
CA PRO A 76 10.75 14.95 2.51
C PRO A 76 10.16 13.56 2.79
N ARG A 77 11.02 12.53 2.79
CA ARG A 77 10.66 11.17 3.16
C ARG A 77 10.14 11.21 4.60
N GLY A 78 8.88 10.82 4.81
CA GLY A 78 8.20 10.85 6.12
C GLY A 78 7.43 12.13 6.44
N GLU A 79 7.62 13.26 5.73
CA GLU A 79 6.76 14.45 5.94
C GLU A 79 5.56 14.52 4.99
N LEU A 80 5.47 13.63 4.00
CA LEU A 80 4.30 13.50 3.12
C LEU A 80 3.07 12.94 3.84
N GLY A 81 3.19 12.70 5.16
CA GLY A 81 2.11 12.32 6.05
C GLY A 81 1.76 10.85 5.89
N ASP A 82 2.04 10.06 6.93
CA ASP A 82 1.55 8.70 7.03
C ASP A 82 0.03 8.68 7.07
N ILE A 83 -0.56 7.60 6.56
CA ILE A 83 -2.00 7.37 6.67
C ILE A 83 -2.26 6.84 8.06
N ILE A 84 -2.56 7.75 8.99
CA ILE A 84 -2.92 7.40 10.35
C ILE A 84 -4.41 7.04 10.39
N ILE A 85 -4.71 5.75 10.49
CA ILE A 85 -6.06 5.23 10.63
C ILE A 85 -6.40 5.19 12.12
N ARG A 86 -7.23 6.14 12.55
CA ARG A 86 -7.61 6.27 13.96
C ARG A 86 -8.92 5.58 14.24
N LYS A 87 -9.02 4.94 15.41
CA LYS A 87 -10.27 4.28 15.85
C LYS A 87 -11.49 5.18 15.74
N LYS A 88 -11.38 6.42 16.25
CA LYS A 88 -12.48 7.40 16.26
C LYS A 88 -12.98 7.78 14.86
N ASP A 89 -12.12 7.60 13.86
CA ASP A 89 -12.42 7.99 12.49
C ASP A 89 -13.02 6.80 11.73
N VAL A 90 -12.68 5.55 12.05
CA VAL A 90 -13.14 4.40 11.25
C VAL A 90 -14.10 3.46 11.95
N VAL A 91 -14.26 3.53 13.28
CA VAL A 91 -15.17 2.64 14.01
C VAL A 91 -16.54 3.31 14.21
N GLU A 92 -17.58 2.70 13.65
CA GLU A 92 -18.98 3.12 13.73
C GLU A 92 -19.85 1.92 14.11
N ASP A 93 -20.78 2.08 15.05
CA ASP A 93 -21.65 1.00 15.55
C ASP A 93 -20.91 -0.29 15.94
N ASP A 94 -19.75 -0.12 16.60
CA ASP A 94 -18.88 -1.21 17.04
C ASP A 94 -18.32 -2.07 15.89
N LYS A 95 -18.20 -1.50 14.68
CA LYS A 95 -17.63 -2.14 13.49
C LYS A 95 -16.71 -1.17 12.75
N ILE A 96 -15.77 -1.70 11.98
CA ILE A 96 -14.95 -0.89 11.08
C ILE A 96 -15.80 -0.49 9.86
N ASN A 97 -15.93 0.82 9.63
CA ASN A 97 -16.47 1.37 8.40
C ASN A 97 -15.44 1.17 7.28
N GLN A 98 -15.62 0.09 6.53
CA GLN A 98 -14.74 -0.32 5.43
C GLN A 98 -14.67 0.76 4.35
N ASP A 99 -15.78 1.39 3.98
CA ASP A 99 -15.80 2.40 2.91
C ASP A 99 -14.97 3.63 3.28
N LYS A 100 -15.07 4.11 4.52
CA LYS A 100 -14.27 5.24 5.01
C LYS A 100 -12.79 4.89 5.06
N THR A 101 -12.46 3.69 5.53
CA THR A 101 -11.08 3.20 5.61
C THR A 101 -10.47 3.02 4.22
N HIS A 102 -11.17 2.33 3.32
CA HIS A 102 -10.75 2.11 1.94
C HIS A 102 -10.59 3.42 1.18
N ARG A 103 -11.48 4.40 1.41
CA ARG A 103 -11.34 5.74 0.84
C ARG A 103 -10.04 6.41 1.27
N MET A 104 -9.71 6.39 2.56
CA MET A 104 -8.46 6.98 3.07
C MET A 104 -7.23 6.36 2.39
N ILE A 105 -7.22 5.04 2.24
CA ILE A 105 -6.12 4.31 1.61
C ILE A 105 -6.06 4.61 0.10
N ALA A 106 -7.20 4.57 -0.59
CA ALA A 106 -7.27 4.83 -2.03
C ALA A 106 -6.87 6.28 -2.38
N GLU A 107 -7.24 7.26 -1.56
CA GLU A 107 -6.78 8.65 -1.69
C GLU A 107 -5.27 8.76 -1.46
N GLY A 108 -4.73 8.07 -0.46
CA GLY A 108 -3.28 8.01 -0.27
C GLY A 108 -2.54 7.40 -1.47
N MET A 109 -3.06 6.32 -2.05
CA MET A 109 -2.51 5.73 -3.28
C MET A 109 -2.58 6.70 -4.45
N ARG A 110 -3.71 7.42 -4.62
CA ARG A 110 -3.89 8.45 -5.65
C ARG A 110 -2.86 9.57 -5.51
N GLU A 111 -2.66 10.08 -4.30
CA GLU A 111 -1.67 11.13 -4.02
C GLU A 111 -0.26 10.67 -4.37
N CYS A 112 0.10 9.45 -3.99
CA CYS A 112 1.40 8.85 -4.33
C CYS A 112 1.62 8.77 -5.84
N TRP A 113 0.61 8.32 -6.59
CA TRP A 113 0.68 8.27 -8.04
C TRP A 113 0.82 9.67 -8.67
N ARG A 114 0.05 10.64 -8.17
CA ARG A 114 0.09 12.03 -8.63
C ARG A 114 1.48 12.66 -8.42
N MET A 115 2.13 12.35 -7.31
CA MET A 115 3.48 12.83 -7.00
C MET A 115 4.52 12.24 -7.96
N ALA A 116 4.38 10.96 -8.31
CA ALA A 116 5.23 10.31 -9.30
C ALA A 116 4.95 10.77 -10.75
N GLY A 117 4.13 11.81 -10.94
CA GLY A 117 3.81 12.37 -12.25
C GLY A 117 2.81 11.52 -13.05
N GLU A 118 1.99 10.69 -12.38
CA GLU A 118 0.92 9.91 -13.01
C GLU A 118 1.41 9.03 -14.17
N GLY A 119 2.62 8.52 -14.05
CA GLY A 119 3.24 7.70 -15.09
C GLY A 119 3.70 8.48 -16.31
N THR A 120 3.64 9.82 -16.33
CA THR A 120 4.17 10.62 -17.46
C THR A 120 5.68 10.84 -17.41
N LEU A 121 6.34 10.39 -16.34
CA LEU A 121 7.74 10.66 -16.05
C LEU A 121 8.63 9.45 -16.32
N ASP A 122 9.77 9.69 -16.98
CA ASP A 122 10.87 8.74 -17.14
C ASP A 122 11.96 8.98 -16.08
N PRO A 123 11.91 8.32 -14.91
CA PRO A 123 12.99 8.44 -13.94
C PRO A 123 14.26 7.69 -14.39
N PHE A 124 14.17 6.80 -15.39
CA PHE A 124 15.20 5.85 -15.81
C PHE A 124 16.08 6.31 -16.97
N SER A 125 15.79 7.47 -17.55
CA SER A 125 16.55 8.08 -18.66
C SER A 125 18.07 8.18 -18.47
N TYR A 126 18.60 7.90 -17.27
CA TYR A 126 20.03 7.93 -16.92
C TYR A 126 20.70 6.57 -16.77
N TRP A 127 19.92 5.49 -16.74
CA TRP A 127 20.46 4.15 -16.66
C TRP A 127 20.96 3.81 -18.06
N SER A 128 22.25 4.08 -18.29
CA SER A 128 22.92 3.85 -19.57
C SER A 128 22.71 2.41 -20.04
N ASP A 129 22.50 2.28 -21.35
CA ASP A 129 21.71 1.25 -22.04
C ASP A 129 22.08 -0.23 -21.86
N ASP A 130 23.07 -0.62 -21.03
CA ASP A 130 23.51 -2.02 -20.95
C ASP A 130 23.67 -2.60 -19.52
N THR A 131 23.66 -1.79 -18.46
CA THR A 131 24.06 -2.26 -17.10
C THR A 131 22.92 -2.40 -16.10
N TYR A 132 21.74 -1.88 -16.45
CA TYR A 132 20.61 -1.78 -15.53
C TYR A 132 19.29 -2.21 -16.20
N GLU A 133 19.41 -3.08 -17.19
CA GLU A 133 18.30 -3.81 -17.79
C GLU A 133 17.48 -4.52 -16.69
N GLY A 134 16.16 -4.37 -16.73
CA GLY A 134 15.24 -5.01 -15.78
C GLY A 134 15.16 -4.40 -14.36
N GLN A 135 15.81 -3.28 -14.07
CA GLN A 135 15.69 -2.66 -12.75
C GLN A 135 14.40 -1.85 -12.57
N SER A 136 13.86 -1.86 -11.34
CA SER A 136 12.67 -1.09 -10.96
C SER A 136 13.02 -0.08 -9.87
N LEU A 137 12.58 1.17 -10.05
CA LEU A 137 12.66 2.19 -9.01
C LEU A 137 11.44 2.07 -8.12
N CYS A 138 11.66 1.96 -6.82
CA CYS A 138 10.63 2.06 -5.81
C CYS A 138 10.71 3.40 -5.09
N LEU A 139 9.60 4.09 -5.00
CA LEU A 139 9.42 5.24 -4.14
C LEU A 139 8.46 4.87 -3.02
N GLN A 140 8.99 4.76 -1.80
CA GLN A 140 8.14 4.72 -0.61
C GLN A 140 7.49 6.08 -0.42
N CYS A 141 6.17 6.11 -0.46
CA CYS A 141 5.40 7.34 -0.45
C CYS A 141 4.71 7.57 0.90
N LYS A 142 3.96 6.58 1.40
CA LYS A 142 3.22 6.66 2.66
C LYS A 142 3.27 5.31 3.40
N GLU A 143 3.30 5.37 4.72
CA GLU A 143 3.07 4.21 5.59
C GLU A 143 1.64 4.26 6.15
N ILE A 144 1.01 3.10 6.33
CA ILE A 144 -0.31 2.98 6.94
C ILE A 144 -0.13 2.61 8.41
N ILE A 145 -0.41 3.56 9.29
CA ILE A 145 -0.25 3.39 10.73
C ILE A 145 -1.63 3.27 11.36
N PHE A 146 -1.85 2.23 12.14
CA PHE A 146 -3.04 2.12 12.97
C PHE A 146 -2.73 2.75 14.33
N ASP A 147 -3.63 3.59 14.85
CA ASP A 147 -3.42 4.12 16.20
C ASP A 147 -3.51 3.01 17.26
N ASP A 148 -2.88 3.25 18.41
CA ASP A 148 -2.84 2.28 19.52
C ASP A 148 -4.26 1.87 19.95
N ASP A 149 -5.18 2.83 19.99
CA ASP A 149 -6.59 2.61 20.34
C ASP A 149 -7.29 1.65 19.37
N LEU A 150 -7.07 1.78 18.07
CA LEU A 150 -7.63 0.90 17.04
C LEU A 150 -7.02 -0.49 17.16
N THR A 151 -5.69 -0.56 17.30
CA THR A 151 -4.95 -1.82 17.44
C THR A 151 -5.43 -2.61 18.65
N GLU A 152 -5.56 -1.97 19.82
CA GLU A 152 -6.07 -2.61 21.03
C GLU A 152 -7.54 -3.03 20.87
N TRP A 153 -8.37 -2.19 20.26
CA TRP A 153 -9.78 -2.50 20.03
C TRP A 153 -9.96 -3.70 19.10
N MET A 154 -9.23 -3.76 17.97
CA MET A 154 -9.25 -4.87 17.02
C MET A 154 -8.82 -6.16 17.73
N ALA A 155 -7.69 -6.14 18.45
CA ALA A 155 -7.20 -7.30 19.18
C ALA A 155 -8.21 -7.79 20.23
N LYS A 156 -8.86 -6.88 20.97
CA LYS A 156 -9.88 -7.23 21.96
C LYS A 156 -11.12 -7.87 21.31
N LYS A 157 -11.57 -7.35 20.17
CA LYS A 157 -12.74 -7.88 19.44
C LYS A 157 -12.47 -9.25 18.85
N GLN A 158 -11.33 -9.42 18.21
CA GLN A 158 -10.90 -10.71 17.67
C GLN A 158 -10.82 -11.76 18.77
N LYS A 159 -10.20 -11.44 19.92
CA LYS A 159 -10.14 -12.33 21.08
C LYS A 159 -11.53 -12.75 21.56
N LYS A 160 -12.46 -11.80 21.62
CA LYS A 160 -13.85 -12.06 22.04
C LYS A 160 -14.56 -13.01 21.06
N ILE A 161 -14.43 -12.79 19.74
CA ILE A 161 -15.09 -13.62 18.72
C ILE A 161 -14.55 -15.04 18.76
N VAL A 162 -13.23 -15.22 18.86
CA VAL A 162 -12.60 -16.54 18.99
C VAL A 162 -13.14 -17.27 20.22
N LYS A 163 -13.24 -16.59 21.35
CA LYS A 163 -13.81 -17.17 22.58
C LYS A 163 -15.29 -17.53 22.43
N ASP A 164 -16.10 -16.60 21.95
CA ASP A 164 -17.56 -16.75 21.89
C ASP A 164 -17.99 -17.79 20.83
N GLU A 165 -17.31 -17.84 19.68
CA GLU A 165 -17.69 -18.69 18.54
C GLU A 165 -16.95 -20.04 18.52
N LEU A 166 -15.68 -20.07 18.95
CA LEU A 166 -14.85 -21.28 18.92
C LEU A 166 -14.71 -21.93 20.30
N GLY A 167 -15.08 -21.23 21.38
CA GLY A 167 -14.91 -21.72 22.75
C GLY A 167 -13.44 -21.76 23.21
N ILE A 168 -12.55 -21.09 22.49
CA ILE A 168 -11.10 -21.07 22.77
C ILE A 168 -10.78 -19.81 23.59
N ASP A 169 -10.33 -19.96 24.84
CA ASP A 169 -9.83 -18.82 25.62
C ASP A 169 -8.35 -18.59 25.30
N LEU A 170 -8.05 -17.50 24.59
CA LEU A 170 -6.67 -17.16 24.21
C LEU A 170 -5.75 -16.88 25.41
N LYS A 171 -6.29 -16.75 26.62
CA LYS A 171 -5.48 -16.66 27.86
C LYS A 171 -4.84 -17.97 28.26
N ASP A 172 -5.35 -19.10 27.75
CA ASP A 172 -4.80 -20.43 28.04
C ASP A 172 -3.52 -20.72 27.27
N PHE A 173 -3.15 -19.82 26.34
CA PHE A 173 -1.97 -19.89 25.50
C PHE A 173 -1.00 -18.78 25.89
N GLY A 174 0.22 -19.14 26.26
CA GLY A 174 1.30 -18.18 26.44
C GLY A 174 1.85 -17.65 25.11
N ASN A 175 2.96 -16.91 25.18
CA ASN A 175 3.63 -16.33 24.01
C ASN A 175 4.80 -17.20 23.50
N THR A 176 4.85 -18.48 23.87
CA THR A 176 5.94 -19.38 23.45
C THR A 176 5.64 -20.02 22.08
N GLU A 177 6.68 -20.48 21.35
CA GLU A 177 6.50 -21.20 20.07
C GLU A 177 5.64 -22.48 20.25
N GLU A 178 5.71 -23.12 21.43
CA GLU A 178 4.92 -24.31 21.74
C GLU A 178 3.44 -23.99 21.98
N ASP A 179 3.14 -22.93 22.74
CA ASP A 179 1.77 -22.44 22.95
C ASP A 179 1.10 -22.06 21.63
N ILE A 180 1.87 -21.40 20.79
CA ILE A 180 1.53 -21.02 19.43
C ILE A 180 1.12 -22.25 18.59
N LYS A 181 1.95 -23.31 18.53
CA LYS A 181 1.63 -24.54 17.79
C LYS A 181 0.41 -25.26 18.37
N ARG A 182 0.25 -25.23 19.69
CA ARG A 182 -0.90 -25.82 20.36
C ARG A 182 -2.19 -25.09 19.99
N LEU A 183 -2.16 -23.76 19.93
CA LEU A 183 -3.28 -22.93 19.50
C LEU A 183 -3.65 -23.22 18.05
N GLU A 184 -2.67 -23.34 17.15
CA GLU A 184 -2.90 -23.72 15.75
C GLU A 184 -3.62 -25.05 15.62
N GLN A 185 -3.16 -26.09 16.34
CA GLN A 185 -3.79 -27.41 16.33
C GLN A 185 -5.23 -27.36 16.86
N GLU A 186 -5.48 -26.58 17.90
CA GLU A 186 -6.82 -26.43 18.48
C GLU A 186 -7.78 -25.68 17.53
N VAL A 187 -7.32 -24.59 16.92
CA VAL A 187 -8.09 -23.85 15.91
C VAL A 187 -8.42 -24.77 14.73
N GLN A 188 -7.45 -25.54 14.22
CA GLN A 188 -7.69 -26.48 13.12
C GLN A 188 -8.70 -27.58 13.51
N ARG A 189 -8.61 -28.10 14.73
CA ARG A 189 -9.57 -29.07 15.28
C ARG A 189 -10.98 -28.50 15.30
N VAL A 190 -11.18 -27.33 15.91
CA VAL A 190 -12.50 -26.70 16.02
C VAL A 190 -13.04 -26.32 14.64
N SER A 191 -12.19 -25.75 13.78
CA SER A 191 -12.47 -25.43 12.38
C SER A 191 -13.04 -26.60 11.59
N SER A 192 -12.47 -27.80 11.74
CA SER A 192 -12.95 -29.00 11.03
C SER A 192 -14.35 -29.45 11.46
N THR A 193 -14.76 -29.11 12.70
CA THR A 193 -16.06 -29.51 13.27
C THR A 193 -17.18 -28.49 13.05
N LEU A 194 -16.85 -27.26 12.63
CA LEU A 194 -17.84 -26.22 12.38
C LEU A 194 -18.64 -26.53 11.10
N SER A 195 -19.97 -26.37 11.19
CA SER A 195 -20.82 -26.40 10.00
C SER A 195 -20.46 -25.26 9.06
N LEU A 196 -20.63 -25.46 7.74
CA LEU A 196 -20.34 -24.44 6.72
C LEU A 196 -21.04 -23.11 7.02
N GLN A 197 -22.26 -23.15 7.56
CA GLN A 197 -22.99 -21.95 7.95
C GLN A 197 -22.28 -21.19 9.08
N LYS A 198 -21.89 -21.89 10.17
CA LYS A 198 -21.16 -21.25 11.27
C LYS A 198 -19.82 -20.67 10.81
N LYS A 199 -19.14 -21.31 9.85
CA LYS A 199 -17.92 -20.75 9.24
C LYS A 199 -18.19 -19.42 8.55
N LYS A 200 -19.25 -19.36 7.73
CA LYS A 200 -19.66 -18.12 7.05
C LYS A 200 -20.04 -17.03 8.07
N ASP A 201 -20.82 -17.38 9.09
CA ASP A 201 -21.23 -16.44 10.14
C ASP A 201 -20.02 -15.91 10.94
N PHE A 202 -19.05 -16.78 11.24
CA PHE A 202 -17.79 -16.41 11.89
C PHE A 202 -16.96 -15.48 11.00
N GLU A 203 -16.79 -15.82 9.73
CA GLU A 203 -16.05 -14.99 8.77
C GLU A 203 -16.70 -13.60 8.63
N GLU A 204 -18.01 -13.53 8.43
CA GLU A 204 -18.73 -12.26 8.31
C GLU A 204 -18.60 -11.41 9.57
N LYS A 205 -18.70 -12.03 10.75
CA LYS A 205 -18.44 -11.33 12.02
C LYS A 205 -17.02 -10.82 12.10
N TYR A 206 -16.03 -11.66 11.80
CA TYR A 206 -14.62 -11.32 11.85
C TYR A 206 -14.26 -10.13 10.95
N LEU A 207 -14.82 -10.09 9.73
CA LEU A 207 -14.61 -9.00 8.77
C LEU A 207 -15.07 -7.62 9.27
N ASN A 208 -15.97 -7.56 10.26
CA ASN A 208 -16.36 -6.28 10.87
C ASN A 208 -15.27 -5.65 11.76
N TYR A 209 -14.20 -6.41 12.08
CA TYR A 209 -13.16 -5.99 13.03
C TYR A 209 -11.76 -6.02 12.43
N VAL A 210 -11.65 -6.20 11.12
CA VAL A 210 -10.39 -6.10 10.38
C VAL A 210 -10.52 -5.14 9.23
N ILE A 211 -9.45 -4.43 8.90
CA ILE A 211 -9.39 -3.61 7.69
C ILE A 211 -9.13 -4.56 6.52
N THR A 212 -9.94 -4.48 5.47
CA THR A 212 -9.81 -5.37 4.30
C THR A 212 -9.08 -4.67 3.14
N SER A 213 -8.84 -5.41 2.06
CA SER A 213 -8.20 -4.87 0.87
C SER A 213 -9.04 -3.78 0.20
N PRO A 214 -8.47 -2.60 -0.14
CA PRO A 214 -9.21 -1.51 -0.79
C PRO A 214 -9.49 -1.78 -2.27
N ILE A 215 -9.01 -2.87 -2.87
CA ILE A 215 -9.09 -3.11 -4.32
C ILE A 215 -10.53 -3.01 -4.84
N HIS A 216 -11.47 -3.72 -4.20
CA HIS A 216 -12.86 -3.67 -4.65
C HIS A 216 -13.39 -2.23 -4.60
N TYR A 217 -13.13 -1.51 -3.51
CA TYR A 217 -13.55 -0.12 -3.38
C TYR A 217 -12.97 0.73 -4.52
N MET A 218 -11.69 0.54 -4.85
CA MET A 218 -11.02 1.28 -5.91
C MET A 218 -11.58 0.97 -7.30
N GLN A 219 -12.04 -0.25 -7.55
CA GLN A 219 -12.65 -0.67 -8.81
C GLN A 219 -14.07 -0.17 -9.00
N THR A 220 -14.83 0.02 -7.92
CA THR A 220 -16.26 0.36 -7.99
C THR A 220 -16.57 1.81 -7.65
N THR A 221 -15.62 2.56 -7.10
CA THR A 221 -15.86 3.92 -6.61
C THR A 221 -15.18 4.96 -7.48
N ASN A 222 -15.96 5.93 -7.96
CA ASN A 222 -15.44 7.07 -8.71
C ASN A 222 -14.62 7.99 -7.81
N MET A 223 -13.50 8.47 -8.35
CA MET A 223 -12.71 9.50 -7.70
C MET A 223 -13.46 10.83 -7.66
N PRO A 224 -13.37 11.59 -6.55
CA PRO A 224 -14.00 12.90 -6.45
C PRO A 224 -13.65 13.83 -7.61
N GLY A 225 -14.65 14.44 -8.23
CA GLY A 225 -14.48 15.39 -9.33
C GLY A 225 -14.14 14.75 -10.69
N THR A 226 -14.13 13.41 -10.80
CA THR A 226 -13.86 12.71 -12.06
C THR A 226 -14.96 11.71 -12.37
N ARG A 227 -14.96 11.19 -13.61
CA ARG A 227 -15.80 10.04 -14.00
C ARG A 227 -15.05 8.71 -13.92
N LYS A 228 -13.77 8.74 -13.55
CA LYS A 228 -12.92 7.57 -13.45
C LYS A 228 -13.02 6.98 -12.05
N THR A 229 -12.98 5.66 -11.95
CA THR A 229 -12.72 4.98 -10.68
C THR A 229 -11.28 5.21 -10.22
N TYR A 230 -10.97 4.95 -8.94
CA TYR A 230 -9.57 4.98 -8.49
C TYR A 230 -8.71 4.02 -9.29
N TRP A 231 -9.26 2.85 -9.64
CA TRP A 231 -8.61 1.90 -10.51
C TRP A 231 -8.37 2.48 -11.91
N GLU A 232 -9.38 3.01 -12.57
CA GLU A 232 -9.20 3.60 -13.90
C GLU A 232 -8.21 4.76 -13.93
N TYR A 233 -8.12 5.52 -12.84
CA TYR A 233 -7.14 6.59 -12.72
C TYR A 233 -5.72 6.07 -12.51
N LEU A 234 -5.51 5.12 -11.59
CA LEU A 234 -4.18 4.62 -11.26
C LEU A 234 -3.58 3.73 -12.36
N TYR A 235 -4.42 2.96 -13.06
CA TYR A 235 -3.98 1.94 -14.01
C TYR A 235 -4.18 2.40 -15.46
N ASN A 236 -4.97 3.44 -15.70
CA ASN A 236 -5.41 3.85 -17.04
C ASN A 236 -6.06 2.71 -17.85
N GLU A 237 -6.69 1.78 -17.14
CA GLU A 237 -7.42 0.64 -17.69
C GLU A 237 -8.79 0.54 -17.01
N GLU A 238 -9.81 0.12 -17.74
CA GLU A 238 -11.08 -0.26 -17.12
C GLU A 238 -10.82 -1.37 -16.11
N ALA A 239 -11.49 -1.30 -14.96
CA ALA A 239 -11.37 -2.36 -13.96
C ALA A 239 -11.74 -3.69 -14.61
N ALA A 240 -10.75 -4.59 -14.75
CA ALA A 240 -11.02 -5.95 -15.18
C ALA A 240 -12.12 -6.49 -14.27
N LYS A 241 -13.19 -7.01 -14.88
CA LYS A 241 -14.27 -7.63 -14.12
C LYS A 241 -13.68 -8.86 -13.43
N LEU A 242 -13.25 -8.67 -12.19
CA LEU A 242 -12.82 -9.76 -11.34
C LEU A 242 -13.94 -10.78 -11.27
N SER A 243 -13.58 -12.06 -11.25
CA SER A 243 -14.57 -13.09 -11.01
C SER A 243 -15.21 -12.86 -9.64
N VAL A 244 -16.44 -13.36 -9.46
CA VAL A 244 -17.12 -13.29 -8.15
C VAL A 244 -16.25 -13.94 -7.07
N GLU A 245 -15.54 -15.01 -7.41
CA GLU A 245 -14.62 -15.70 -6.51
C GLU A 245 -13.41 -14.84 -6.12
N ASP A 246 -12.79 -14.14 -7.08
CA ASP A 246 -11.67 -13.24 -6.79
C ASP A 246 -12.10 -12.05 -5.94
N LEU A 247 -13.29 -11.49 -6.22
CA LEU A 247 -13.87 -10.43 -5.39
C LEU A 247 -14.12 -10.92 -3.96
N GLU A 248 -14.63 -12.13 -3.77
CA GLU A 248 -14.82 -12.72 -2.45
C GLU A 248 -13.49 -12.94 -1.73
N LYS A 249 -12.44 -13.39 -2.42
CA LYS A 249 -11.09 -13.55 -1.85
C LYS A 249 -10.49 -12.21 -1.42
N LEU A 250 -10.61 -11.18 -2.26
CA LEU A 250 -10.08 -9.85 -1.95
C LEU A 250 -10.80 -9.19 -0.78
N LYS A 251 -12.12 -9.33 -0.69
CA LYS A 251 -12.90 -8.86 0.46
C LYS A 251 -12.46 -9.50 1.78
N LYS A 252 -11.85 -10.69 1.74
CA LYS A 252 -11.34 -11.40 2.91
C LYS A 252 -9.87 -11.13 3.21
N THR A 253 -9.15 -10.46 2.32
CA THR A 253 -7.73 -10.18 2.51
C THR A 253 -7.58 -9.05 3.51
N GLN A 254 -6.97 -9.34 4.66
CA GLN A 254 -6.74 -8.37 5.72
C GLN A 254 -5.55 -7.48 5.38
N LEU A 255 -5.74 -6.17 5.57
CA LEU A 255 -4.66 -5.21 5.61
C LEU A 255 -4.03 -5.18 7.01
N LEU A 256 -2.71 -5.23 7.04
CA LEU A 256 -1.93 -5.25 8.26
C LEU A 256 -1.38 -3.86 8.61
N PRO A 257 -1.15 -3.56 9.90
CA PRO A 257 -0.52 -2.30 10.30
C PRO A 257 0.87 -2.18 9.67
N ASN A 258 1.34 -0.95 9.51
CA ASN A 258 2.63 -0.59 8.90
C ASN A 258 2.74 -1.00 7.43
N SER A 259 1.65 -1.38 6.77
CA SER A 259 1.65 -1.60 5.32
C SER A 259 2.09 -0.33 4.61
N ILE A 260 2.93 -0.48 3.60
CA ILE A 260 3.57 0.61 2.88
C ILE A 260 2.93 0.75 1.50
N ILE A 261 2.62 2.00 1.14
CA ILE A 261 2.27 2.37 -0.22
C ILE A 261 3.55 2.72 -0.98
N LEU A 262 3.86 1.92 -1.97
CA LEU A 262 5.02 2.07 -2.84
C LEU A 262 4.62 2.46 -4.24
N VAL A 263 5.27 3.46 -4.82
CA VAL A 263 5.20 3.67 -6.27
C VAL A 263 6.36 2.93 -6.90
N ARG A 264 6.06 1.91 -7.69
CA ARG A 264 7.02 1.19 -8.50
C ARG A 264 7.01 1.75 -9.90
N LEU A 265 8.17 2.07 -10.43
CA LEU A 265 8.37 2.47 -11.81
C LEU A 265 9.32 1.43 -12.44
N TYR A 266 9.10 1.10 -13.70
CA TYR A 266 9.91 0.19 -14.49
C TYR A 266 10.21 0.80 -15.83
N ARG A 267 11.39 0.53 -16.36
CA ARG A 267 11.70 0.77 -17.78
C ARG A 267 11.37 -0.49 -18.56
N THR A 268 10.62 -0.36 -19.65
CA THR A 268 10.43 -1.46 -20.60
C THR A 268 11.43 -1.28 -21.72
N GLU A 269 12.31 -2.25 -21.95
CA GLU A 269 13.27 -2.18 -23.07
C GLU A 269 12.59 -2.22 -24.43
N VAL A 270 11.43 -2.86 -24.53
CA VAL A 270 10.97 -3.36 -25.82
C VAL A 270 9.89 -2.46 -26.43
N LYS A 271 10.31 -1.70 -27.44
CA LYS A 271 9.42 -1.19 -28.49
C LYS A 271 8.75 -2.32 -29.30
N ASP A 272 9.05 -3.60 -29.05
CA ASP A 272 8.39 -4.70 -29.76
C ASP A 272 6.96 -4.91 -29.24
N PRO A 273 5.93 -4.67 -30.07
CA PRO A 273 4.53 -4.87 -29.70
C PRO A 273 4.20 -6.31 -29.27
N TRP A 274 5.04 -7.28 -29.65
CA TRP A 274 4.86 -8.69 -29.34
C TRP A 274 5.14 -9.06 -27.88
N TRP A 275 6.09 -8.38 -27.21
CA TRP A 275 6.38 -8.65 -25.80
C TRP A 275 5.24 -8.22 -24.86
N TRP A 276 4.48 -7.20 -25.25
CA TRP A 276 3.28 -6.77 -24.54
C TRP A 276 2.15 -7.81 -24.60
N ALA A 277 2.07 -8.58 -25.68
CA ALA A 277 1.17 -9.72 -25.74
C ALA A 277 1.59 -10.82 -24.75
N THR A 278 2.89 -11.09 -24.61
CA THR A 278 3.37 -12.08 -23.63
C THR A 278 3.25 -11.62 -22.18
N ILE A 279 3.49 -10.35 -21.81
CA ILE A 279 3.27 -9.88 -20.42
C ILE A 279 1.79 -9.94 -20.04
N LYS A 280 0.87 -9.57 -20.94
CA LYS A 280 -0.57 -9.75 -20.70
C LYS A 280 -0.95 -11.23 -20.49
N TRP A 281 -0.26 -12.13 -21.19
CA TRP A 281 -0.40 -13.56 -21.00
C TRP A 281 0.29 -14.10 -19.74
N VAL A 282 1.44 -13.55 -19.33
CA VAL A 282 2.21 -14.01 -18.15
C VAL A 282 1.65 -13.46 -16.85
N GLY A 283 1.16 -12.22 -16.83
CA GLY A 283 0.36 -11.70 -15.71
C GLY A 283 -0.97 -12.44 -15.53
N GLY A 284 -1.56 -12.94 -16.63
CA GLY A 284 -2.68 -13.87 -16.59
C GLY A 284 -2.28 -15.32 -16.25
N ALA A 285 -1.06 -15.75 -16.59
CA ALA A 285 -0.58 -17.11 -16.37
C ALA A 285 0.08 -17.31 -14.99
N LEU A 286 0.50 -16.27 -14.27
CA LEU A 286 0.90 -16.38 -12.87
C LEU A 286 -0.29 -16.70 -11.95
N LEU A 287 -1.50 -16.25 -12.33
CA LEU A 287 -2.75 -16.78 -11.76
C LEU A 287 -2.92 -18.28 -12.08
N VAL A 288 -2.45 -18.75 -13.24
CA VAL A 288 -2.49 -20.17 -13.64
C VAL A 288 -1.39 -21.00 -12.98
N VAL A 289 -0.20 -20.46 -12.67
CA VAL A 289 0.84 -21.18 -11.91
C VAL A 289 0.39 -21.39 -10.46
N GLY A 290 -0.35 -20.45 -9.87
CA GLY A 290 -1.08 -20.66 -8.62
C GLY A 290 -2.09 -21.82 -8.71
N VAL A 291 -2.72 -22.02 -9.87
CA VAL A 291 -3.63 -23.14 -10.15
C VAL A 291 -2.86 -24.45 -10.43
N ILE A 292 -1.65 -24.40 -11.00
CA ILE A 292 -0.81 -25.59 -11.26
C ILE A 292 -0.20 -26.12 -9.94
N VAL A 293 0.20 -25.24 -9.01
CA VAL A 293 0.60 -25.65 -7.66
C VAL A 293 -0.58 -26.29 -6.92
N LEU A 294 -1.81 -25.77 -7.10
CA LEU A 294 -3.03 -26.39 -6.59
C LEU A 294 -3.34 -27.74 -7.25
N ALA A 295 -3.07 -27.89 -8.55
CA ALA A 295 -3.26 -29.14 -9.28
C ALA A 295 -2.23 -30.21 -8.86
N ILE A 296 -1.01 -29.82 -8.48
CA ILE A 296 0.01 -30.72 -7.94
C ILE A 296 -0.38 -31.22 -6.53
N VAL A 297 -1.10 -30.42 -5.74
CA VAL A 297 -1.69 -30.86 -4.46
C VAL A 297 -2.84 -31.86 -4.65
N LEU A 298 -3.46 -31.89 -5.84
CA LEU A 298 -4.51 -32.86 -6.19
C LEU A 298 -3.98 -34.10 -6.92
N LEU A 299 -2.68 -34.20 -7.18
CA LEU A 299 -2.09 -35.42 -7.73
C LEU A 299 -2.01 -36.51 -6.64
N PRO A 300 -2.33 -37.77 -6.99
CA PRO A 300 -2.19 -38.89 -6.06
C PRO A 300 -0.74 -39.00 -5.56
N ALA A 301 -0.59 -39.39 -4.29
CA ALA A 301 0.64 -39.31 -3.48
C ALA A 301 1.91 -39.97 -4.07
N SER A 302 1.80 -40.72 -5.17
CA SER A 302 2.92 -41.39 -5.84
C SER A 302 3.87 -40.46 -6.60
N ILE A 303 3.49 -39.20 -6.89
CA ILE A 303 4.32 -38.26 -7.69
C ILE A 303 4.98 -37.17 -6.81
N ALA A 304 4.52 -36.95 -5.58
CA ALA A 304 4.97 -35.86 -4.70
C ALA A 304 6.40 -36.04 -4.13
N ALA A 305 6.91 -37.27 -4.06
CA ALA A 305 8.19 -37.57 -3.37
C ALA A 305 9.44 -37.00 -4.07
N VAL A 306 9.38 -36.73 -5.37
CA VAL A 306 10.55 -36.26 -6.15
C VAL A 306 10.72 -34.74 -6.05
N ALA A 307 9.64 -33.98 -5.81
CA ALA A 307 9.69 -32.52 -5.75
C ALA A 307 10.22 -31.97 -4.41
N VAL A 308 10.04 -32.71 -3.31
CA VAL A 308 10.38 -32.25 -1.95
C VAL A 308 11.90 -32.27 -1.69
N ALA A 309 12.67 -33.09 -2.39
CA ALA A 309 14.10 -33.25 -2.16
C ALA A 309 14.97 -32.04 -2.61
N ILE A 310 14.45 -31.19 -3.50
CA ILE A 310 15.20 -30.05 -4.06
C ILE A 310 15.11 -28.80 -3.18
N ILE A 311 14.02 -28.65 -2.42
CA ILE A 311 13.72 -27.46 -1.62
C ILE A 311 14.45 -27.47 -0.26
N ALA A 312 14.86 -28.64 0.23
CA ALA A 312 15.44 -28.82 1.57
C ALA A 312 16.85 -28.24 1.76
N LYS A 313 17.56 -27.81 0.70
CA LYS A 313 18.99 -27.43 0.80
C LYS A 313 19.30 -25.94 1.05
N VAL A 314 18.31 -25.04 1.10
CA VAL A 314 18.58 -23.58 1.16
C VAL A 314 17.98 -22.84 2.38
N GLY A 315 17.12 -23.45 3.19
CA GLY A 315 16.20 -22.70 4.09
C GLY A 315 16.54 -22.54 5.58
N GLY A 316 17.81 -22.46 5.99
CA GLY A 316 18.19 -22.53 7.41
C GLY A 316 17.92 -21.29 8.29
N PHE A 317 17.79 -20.09 7.71
CA PHE A 317 17.77 -18.83 8.50
C PHE A 317 16.45 -18.04 8.40
N LEU A 318 15.58 -18.35 7.43
CA LEU A 318 14.25 -17.72 7.28
C LEU A 318 13.18 -18.30 8.23
N ALA A 319 13.45 -19.44 8.87
CA ALA A 319 12.43 -20.25 9.54
C ALA A 319 12.00 -19.74 10.93
N VAL A 320 12.67 -18.74 11.52
CA VAL A 320 12.35 -18.28 12.89
C VAL A 320 11.44 -17.03 12.88
N VAL A 321 11.60 -16.13 11.91
CA VAL A 321 10.78 -14.92 11.79
C VAL A 321 9.44 -15.22 11.09
N LEU A 322 9.41 -16.15 10.14
CA LEU A 322 8.17 -16.63 9.50
C LEU A 322 7.22 -17.35 10.48
N LYS A 323 7.72 -17.92 11.58
CA LYS A 323 6.91 -18.74 12.49
C LYS A 323 5.96 -17.95 13.38
N ALA A 324 6.30 -16.73 13.80
CA ALA A 324 5.35 -15.90 14.55
C ALA A 324 4.20 -15.40 13.64
N TRP A 325 4.47 -15.25 12.35
CA TRP A 325 3.54 -14.68 11.37
C TRP A 325 2.61 -15.71 10.73
N VAL A 326 3.11 -16.93 10.50
CA VAL A 326 2.29 -18.09 10.08
C VAL A 326 1.22 -18.40 11.12
N VAL A 327 1.49 -18.14 12.40
CA VAL A 327 0.59 -18.47 13.50
C VAL A 327 -0.51 -17.42 13.65
N ALA A 328 -0.19 -16.14 13.43
CA ALA A 328 -1.21 -15.11 13.27
C ALA A 328 -2.10 -15.38 12.04
N SER A 329 -1.53 -15.98 10.99
CA SER A 329 -2.24 -16.36 9.77
C SER A 329 -3.05 -17.66 9.92
N LEU A 330 -2.62 -18.60 10.78
CA LEU A 330 -3.34 -19.86 11.04
C LEU A 330 -4.50 -19.69 12.02
N ILE A 331 -4.43 -18.73 12.96
CA ILE A 331 -5.57 -18.33 13.80
C ILE A 331 -6.71 -17.74 12.95
N LEU A 332 -6.42 -17.34 11.70
CA LEU A 332 -7.39 -16.89 10.69
C LEU A 332 -7.69 -17.94 9.61
N GLY A 333 -7.09 -19.12 9.71
CA GLY A 333 -7.13 -20.22 8.73
C GLY A 333 -8.42 -21.05 8.70
N LEU A 334 -9.58 -20.42 8.88
CA LEU A 334 -10.86 -20.96 8.40
C LEU A 334 -11.23 -20.47 7.01
N GLY A 335 -10.63 -19.36 6.57
CA GLY A 335 -10.39 -19.10 5.16
C GLY A 335 -8.91 -19.32 4.91
N THR A 336 -8.55 -20.17 3.96
CA THR A 336 -7.25 -20.06 3.31
C THR A 336 -7.21 -18.70 2.60
N VAL A 337 -6.92 -17.63 3.34
CA VAL A 337 -6.24 -16.49 2.76
C VAL A 337 -4.83 -17.02 2.57
N ALA A 338 -4.61 -17.62 1.41
CA ALA A 338 -3.26 -17.61 0.89
C ALA A 338 -2.81 -16.16 1.05
N VAL A 339 -1.79 -15.95 1.87
CA VAL A 339 -0.87 -14.84 1.66
C VAL A 339 -0.19 -15.19 0.33
N TYR A 340 -0.98 -15.13 -0.75
CA TYR A 340 -0.47 -14.70 -2.02
C TYR A 340 0.31 -13.45 -1.72
N GLU A 341 1.37 -13.24 -2.48
CA GLU A 341 1.97 -11.93 -2.68
C GLU A 341 0.85 -10.95 -3.05
N ALA A 342 0.11 -10.45 -2.06
CA ALA A 342 -0.99 -9.52 -2.21
C ALA A 342 -0.41 -8.11 -2.29
N GLY A 343 0.79 -7.99 -2.87
CA GLY A 343 1.21 -6.79 -3.54
C GLY A 343 0.20 -6.56 -4.64
N VAL A 344 -0.66 -5.56 -4.45
CA VAL A 344 -1.51 -5.08 -5.54
C VAL A 344 -0.58 -4.41 -6.54
N HIS A 345 -0.03 -5.17 -7.49
CA HIS A 345 0.86 -4.62 -8.49
C HIS A 345 0.05 -3.83 -9.51
N THR A 346 0.45 -2.59 -9.75
CA THR A 346 -0.30 -1.68 -10.62
C THR A 346 0.67 -1.09 -11.60
N TYR A 347 0.22 -1.04 -12.85
CA TYR A 347 1.06 -0.80 -14.01
C TYR A 347 0.24 0.00 -15.01
N SER A 348 0.49 1.30 -15.03
CA SER A 348 0.08 2.20 -16.09
C SER A 348 1.23 2.33 -17.08
N ASN A 349 0.90 2.18 -18.36
CA ASN A 349 1.85 2.33 -19.45
C ASN A 349 2.07 3.82 -19.73
N CYS A 350 3.33 4.24 -19.83
CA CYS A 350 3.72 5.55 -20.30
C CYS A 350 4.18 5.48 -21.76
N PRO A 351 3.33 5.89 -22.73
CA PRO A 351 3.70 5.83 -24.14
C PRO A 351 4.94 6.68 -24.45
N ASP A 352 5.08 7.81 -23.75
CA ASP A 352 6.13 8.80 -23.99
C ASP A 352 7.45 8.50 -23.27
N CYS A 353 7.45 7.57 -22.31
CA CYS A 353 8.62 7.28 -21.47
C CYS A 353 9.07 5.82 -21.47
N ASN A 354 8.46 4.95 -22.28
CA ASN A 354 8.86 3.54 -22.42
C ASN A 354 9.03 2.85 -21.06
N GLY A 355 8.05 3.08 -20.18
CA GLY A 355 8.08 2.63 -18.80
C GLY A 355 6.70 2.28 -18.29
N ILE A 356 6.67 1.37 -17.32
CA ILE A 356 5.47 0.91 -16.64
C ILE A 356 5.57 1.35 -15.18
N GLY A 357 4.56 2.06 -14.68
CA GLY A 357 4.56 2.50 -13.29
C GLY A 357 3.26 2.22 -12.56
N GLY A 358 3.30 2.04 -11.25
CA GLY A 358 2.10 2.13 -10.43
C GLY A 358 2.35 1.95 -8.96
N VAL A 359 1.27 2.08 -8.20
CA VAL A 359 1.21 2.05 -6.75
C VAL A 359 0.90 0.66 -6.22
N VAL A 360 1.73 0.12 -5.34
CA VAL A 360 1.60 -1.19 -4.70
C VAL A 360 1.45 -1.03 -3.20
N LEU A 361 0.59 -1.82 -2.59
CA LEU A 361 0.43 -1.91 -1.14
C LEU A 361 1.12 -3.17 -0.63
N ILE A 362 2.12 -3.04 0.25
CA ILE A 362 2.94 -4.18 0.70
C ILE A 362 3.18 -4.11 2.21
N HIS A 363 3.14 -5.26 2.88
CA HIS A 363 3.52 -5.35 4.29
C HIS A 363 5.06 -5.37 4.45
N PRO A 364 5.65 -4.67 5.45
CA PRO A 364 7.10 -4.62 5.64
C PRO A 364 7.75 -5.99 5.79
N ASP A 365 7.06 -6.95 6.44
CA ASP A 365 7.60 -8.32 6.63
C ASP A 365 7.70 -9.14 5.33
N ILE A 366 6.95 -8.77 4.28
CA ILE A 366 6.99 -9.44 2.97
C ILE A 366 8.18 -8.91 2.15
N MET A 367 8.75 -7.77 2.53
CA MET A 367 9.95 -7.24 1.92
C MET A 367 11.20 -7.62 2.71
N PRO A 368 12.15 -8.36 2.10
CA PRO A 368 13.52 -7.91 2.25
C PRO A 368 13.58 -6.58 1.49
N LEU A 369 13.35 -5.45 2.17
CA LEU A 369 13.72 -4.15 1.61
C LEU A 369 15.18 -4.35 1.18
N GLY A 370 15.42 -4.28 -0.13
CA GLY A 370 16.69 -4.69 -0.71
C GLY A 370 17.84 -4.00 0.03
N SER A 371 18.98 -4.68 0.07
CA SER A 371 20.25 -4.08 0.52
C SER A 371 20.32 -2.65 0.01
N GLU A 372 20.50 -1.68 0.91
CA GLU A 372 20.79 -0.30 0.53
C GLU A 372 21.96 -0.37 -0.46
N THR A 373 21.69 -0.05 -1.72
CA THR A 373 22.74 -0.02 -2.73
C THR A 373 23.12 1.43 -2.91
N LYS A 374 24.41 1.67 -2.76
CA LYS A 374 25.04 2.94 -3.10
C LYS A 374 25.02 3.05 -4.63
N VAL A 375 24.12 3.85 -5.19
CA VAL A 375 24.09 4.12 -6.63
C VAL A 375 24.98 5.32 -6.91
N CYS A 376 25.93 5.14 -7.83
CA CYS A 376 26.73 6.23 -8.36
C CYS A 376 25.88 7.10 -9.28
N LEU A 377 25.66 8.36 -8.92
CA LEU A 377 24.82 9.28 -9.71
C LEU A 377 25.62 10.11 -10.70
N LYS A 378 26.95 9.97 -10.68
CA LYS A 378 27.89 10.61 -11.59
C LYS A 378 28.43 9.64 -12.64
N GLU A 379 28.93 10.17 -13.76
CA GLU A 379 29.61 9.36 -14.80
C GLU A 379 30.87 8.66 -14.26
N ARG A 380 31.49 9.27 -13.23
CA ARG A 380 32.54 8.68 -12.42
C ARG A 380 32.30 9.07 -10.97
N CYS A 381 32.26 8.08 -10.08
CA CYS A 381 32.27 8.32 -8.64
C CYS A 381 33.71 8.28 -8.15
N GLU A 382 34.20 9.43 -7.71
CA GLU A 382 35.57 9.59 -7.22
C GLU A 382 35.61 9.63 -5.68
N SER A 383 34.47 9.90 -5.04
CA SER A 383 34.32 9.99 -3.58
C SER A 383 33.08 9.26 -3.07
N GLU A 384 33.06 8.86 -1.79
CA GLU A 384 31.87 8.24 -1.17
C GLU A 384 30.64 9.16 -1.19
N ASP A 385 30.85 10.47 -1.17
CA ASP A 385 29.79 11.48 -1.24
C ASP A 385 29.07 11.52 -2.61
N ASP A 386 29.63 10.86 -3.63
CA ASP A 386 29.04 10.74 -4.96
C ASP A 386 27.98 9.64 -5.06
N PHE A 387 27.93 8.77 -4.04
CA PHE A 387 26.95 7.71 -3.94
C PHE A 387 25.74 8.17 -3.14
N THR A 388 24.56 7.74 -3.56
CA THR A 388 23.34 7.92 -2.77
C THR A 388 22.76 6.55 -2.47
N ASP A 389 22.30 6.38 -1.24
CA ASP A 389 21.58 5.17 -0.84
C ASP A 389 20.22 5.16 -1.53
N VAL A 390 20.08 4.26 -2.50
CA VAL A 390 18.82 3.97 -3.15
C VAL A 390 18.37 2.61 -2.65
N LYS A 391 17.17 2.57 -2.05
CA LYS A 391 16.51 1.31 -1.76
C LYS A 391 15.95 0.77 -3.07
N ILE A 392 16.65 -0.20 -3.66
CA ILE A 392 16.13 -0.97 -4.77
C ILE A 392 15.17 -1.99 -4.19
N CYS A 393 13.90 -1.97 -4.63
CA CYS A 393 13.03 -3.10 -4.37
C CYS A 393 13.48 -4.25 -5.28
N ASN A 394 14.19 -5.22 -4.71
CA ASN A 394 14.43 -6.51 -5.36
C ASN A 394 13.20 -7.43 -5.31
N LEU A 395 12.00 -6.86 -5.17
CA LEU A 395 10.77 -7.63 -5.28
C LEU A 395 10.58 -8.05 -6.74
N LEU A 396 11.24 -9.15 -7.06
CA LEU A 396 10.99 -10.01 -8.19
C LEU A 396 11.23 -9.32 -9.54
N VAL A 397 12.49 -9.39 -9.98
CA VAL A 397 12.76 -9.75 -11.37
C VAL A 397 12.32 -11.22 -11.49
N ASN A 398 11.03 -11.42 -11.80
CA ASN A 398 10.37 -12.60 -12.40
C ASN A 398 8.93 -12.76 -11.91
#